data_AF-A0A161RHI2-F1
#
_entry.id   AF-A0A161RHI2-F1
#
_cell.length_a   1.000
_cell.length_b   1.000
_cell.length_c   1.000
_cell.angle_alpha   90.00
_cell.angle_beta   90.00
_cell.angle_gamma   90.00
#
_symmetry.space_group_name_H-M   'P 1'
#
loop_
_entity.id
_entity.type
_entity.pdbx_description
1 polymer ?
#
loop_
_entity_poly.entity_id
_entity_poly.type
_entity_poly.pdbx_seq_one_letter_code
_entity_poly.pdbx_strand_id
1 'polypeptide(L)' 'MERFEFNLSNRKVRLWLFVVIPILIFSLALYWVLPREYAFVPAIIQGGTVLVYVLTILRT' A
#
# COMPACT_ATOMS: atom_id res chain seq x y z
N MET A 1 5.08 18.91 -17.27
CA MET A 1 4.94 17.88 -16.23
C MET A 1 5.34 18.52 -14.91
N GLU A 2 4.44 18.59 -13.94
CA GLU A 2 4.78 19.05 -12.59
C GLU A 2 5.85 18.12 -12.01
N ARG A 3 6.97 18.70 -11.57
CA ARG A 3 8.07 17.94 -10.99
C ARG A 3 7.55 17.32 -9.69
N PHE A 4 7.56 15.99 -9.60
CA PHE A 4 7.23 15.29 -8.36
C PHE A 4 8.27 15.66 -7.30
N GLU A 5 7.92 16.59 -6.42
CA GLU A 5 8.75 16.93 -5.27
C GLU A 5 8.52 15.90 -4.17
N PHE A 6 9.51 15.04 -3.96
CA PHE A 6 9.52 14.07 -2.89
C PHE A 6 9.66 14.79 -1.54
N ASN A 7 8.53 15.27 -1.03
CA ASN A 7 8.47 16.06 0.19
C ASN A 7 7.88 15.22 1.33
N LEU A 8 8.71 14.81 2.28
CA LEU A 8 8.29 14.05 3.47
C LEU A 8 7.37 14.86 4.41
N SER A 9 7.30 16.19 4.25
CA SER A 9 6.29 17.04 4.89
C SER A 9 4.88 16.76 4.35
N ASN A 10 4.78 16.34 3.09
CA ASN A 10 3.49 16.00 2.49
C ASN A 10 2.93 14.72 3.11
N ARG A 11 1.79 14.86 3.78
CA ARG A 11 1.07 13.76 4.44
C ARG A 11 0.80 12.59 3.48
N LYS A 12 0.49 12.85 2.21
CA LYS A 12 0.22 11.81 1.20
C LYS A 12 1.48 11.00 0.88
N VAL A 13 2.61 11.67 0.70
CA VAL A 13 3.93 11.04 0.47
C VAL A 13 4.33 10.20 1.68
N ARG A 14 4.15 10.73 2.89
CA ARG A 14 4.45 10.00 4.14
C ARG A 14 3.59 8.75 4.30
N LEU A 15 2.28 8.85 4.05
CA LEU A 15 1.38 7.69 4.07
C LEU A 15 1.79 6.62 3.05
N TRP A 16 2.15 7.04 1.82
CA TRP A 16 2.64 6.10 0.82
C TRP A 16 3.89 5.35 1.28
N LEU A 17 4.90 6.09 1.74
CA LEU A 17 6.21 5.53 2.05
C LEU A 17 6.21 4.67 3.30
N PHE A 18 5.49 5.08 4.35
CA PHE A 18 5.57 4.42 5.65
C PHE A 18 4.42 3.43 5.91
N VAL A 19 3.37 3.45 5.08
CA VAL A 19 2.21 2.56 5.27
C VAL A 19 1.98 1.72 4.02
N VAL A 20 1.70 2.34 2.87
CA VAL A 20 1.31 1.60 1.66
C VAL A 20 2.45 0.70 1.17
N ILE A 21 3.64 1.24 0.95
CA ILE A 21 4.78 0.48 0.43
C ILE A 21 5.16 -0.69 1.36
N PRO A 22 5.33 -0.50 2.68
CA PRO A 22 5.63 -1.61 3.59
C PRO A 22 4.58 -2.72 3.55
N ILE A 23 3.29 -2.38 3.49
CA ILE A 23 2.22 -3.37 3.42
C ILE A 23 2.25 -4.13 2.08
N LEU A 24 2.53 -3.45 0.96
CA LEU A 24 2.68 -4.11 -0.34
C LEU A 24 3.88 -5.07 -0.36
N ILE A 25 5.02 -4.68 0.22
CA ILE A 25 6.20 -5.55 0.33
C ILE A 25 5.87 -6.77 1.20
N PHE A 26 5.23 -6.56 2.36
CA PHE A 26 4.81 -7.65 3.23
C PHE A 26 3.83 -8.59 2.53
N SER A 27 2.87 -8.05 1.79
CA SER A 27 1.93 -8.84 1.01
C SER A 27 2.62 -9.66 -0.08
N LEU A 28 3.65 -9.11 -0.74
CA LEU A 28 4.45 -9.86 -1.71
C LEU A 28 5.22 -11.00 -1.04
N ALA A 29 5.80 -10.76 0.14
CA ALA A 29 6.45 -11.81 0.92
C ALA A 29 5.47 -12.93 1.29
N LEU A 30 4.22 -12.60 1.63
CA LEU A 30 3.19 -13.58 1.92
C LEU A 30 2.87 -14.49 0.73
N TYR A 31 2.95 -14.01 -0.51
CA TYR A 31 2.79 -14.87 -1.69
C TYR A 31 3.85 -15.98 -1.78
N TRP A 32 5.04 -15.75 -1.22
CA TRP A 32 6.12 -16.73 -1.22
C TRP A 32 6.05 -17.69 -0.03
N VAL A 33 5.54 -17.21 1.11
CA VAL A 33 5.50 -17.97 2.36
C VAL A 33 4.23 -18.82 2.48
N LEU A 34 3.09 -18.32 1.98
CA LEU A 34 1.82 -19.00 2.17
C LEU A 34 1.63 -20.18 1.19
N PRO A 35 0.98 -21.27 1.66
CA PRO A 35 0.46 -22.31 0.77
C PRO A 35 -0.49 -21.71 -0.28
N ARG A 36 -0.54 -22.31 -1.48
CA ARG A 36 -1.31 -21.78 -2.62
C ARG A 36 -2.80 -21.60 -2.34
N GLU A 37 -3.38 -22.45 -1.50
CA GLU A 37 -4.77 -22.34 -1.03
C GLU A 37 -5.07 -21.02 -0.30
N TYR A 38 -4.05 -20.34 0.25
CA TYR A 38 -4.14 -19.03 0.88
C TYR A 38 -3.63 -17.88 0.00
N ALA A 39 -3.40 -18.10 -1.29
CA ALA A 39 -2.92 -17.05 -2.22
C ALA A 39 -3.91 -15.87 -2.36
N PHE A 40 -5.16 -16.04 -1.90
CA PHE A 40 -6.14 -14.95 -1.82
C PHE A 40 -5.85 -13.96 -0.69
N VAL A 41 -5.13 -14.36 0.37
CA VAL A 41 -4.85 -13.51 1.54
C VAL A 41 -4.00 -12.29 1.16
N PRO A 42 -2.87 -12.44 0.44
CA PRO A 42 -2.15 -11.30 -0.12
C PRO A 42 -3.02 -10.39 -0.99
N ALA A 43 -3.89 -10.96 -1.83
CA ALA A 43 -4.76 -10.18 -2.71
C ALA A 43 -5.75 -9.30 -1.93
N ILE A 44 -6.35 -9.84 -0.85
CA ILE A 44 -7.23 -9.07 0.05
C ILE A 44 -6.45 -7.96 0.75
N ILE A 45 -5.24 -8.25 1.24
CA ILE A 45 -4.39 -7.24 1.89
C ILE A 45 -4.06 -6.10 0.90
N GLN A 46 -3.68 -6.42 -0.34
CA GLN A 46 -3.40 -5.41 -1.36
C GLN A 46 -4.63 -4.58 -1.69
N GLY A 47 -5.76 -5.24 -2.00
CA GLY A 47 -7.02 -4.57 -2.32
C GLY A 47 -7.51 -3.68 -1.20
N GLY A 48 -7.47 -4.17 0.04
CA GLY A 48 -7.83 -3.40 1.24
C GLY A 48 -6.91 -2.21 1.47
N THR A 49 -5.60 -2.38 1.27
CA THR A 49 -4.62 -1.29 1.42
C THR A 49 -4.85 -0.17 0.41
N VAL A 50 -5.08 -0.53 -0.86
CA VAL A 50 -5.41 0.45 -1.92
C VAL A 50 -6.72 1.16 -1.60
N LEU A 51 -7.76 0.41 -1.19
CA LEU A 51 -9.05 1.00 -0.85
C LEU A 51 -8.95 2.00 0.31
N VAL A 52 -8.28 1.62 1.41
CA VAL A 52 -8.06 2.51 2.56
C VAL A 52 -7.27 3.74 2.13
N TYR A 53 -6.23 3.57 1.32
CA TYR A 53 -5.44 4.70 0.82
C TYR A 53 -6.29 5.66 -0.02
N VAL A 54 -7.08 5.15 -0.96
CA VAL A 54 -8.00 5.96 -1.79
C VAL A 54 -9.02 6.69 -0.92
N LEU A 55 -9.66 6.00 0.02
CA LEU A 55 -10.61 6.62 0.95
C LEU A 55 -9.95 7.70 1.82
N THR A 56 -8.70 7.50 2.21
CA THR A 56 -7.94 8.48 2.99
C THR A 56 -7.66 9.72 2.14
N ILE A 57 -7.27 9.57 0.88
CA ILE A 57 -7.11 10.72 -0.02
C ILE A 57 -8.44 11.44 -0.26
N LEU A 58 -9.52 10.70 -0.53
CA LEU A 58 -10.81 11.31 -0.84
C LEU A 58 -11.40 12.09 0.34
N ARG A 59 -11.06 11.72 1.58
CA ARG A 59 -11.46 12.45 2.79
C ARG A 59 -10.57 13.65 3.13
N THR A 60 -9.43 13.84 2.46
CA THR A 60 -8.43 14.87 2.79
C THR A 60 -8.33 15.92 1.70
#